data_AF-A0A935BIK0-F1
#
_entry.id   AF-A0A935BIK0-F1
#
_cell.length_a   1.000
_cell.length_b   1.000
_cell.length_c   1.000
_cell.angle_alpha   90.00
_cell.angle_beta   90.00
_cell.angle_gamma   90.00
#
_symmetry.space_group_name_H-M   'P 1'
#
loop_
_entity.id
_entity.type
_entity.pdbx_description
1 polymer ?
#
loop_
_entity_poly.entity_id
_entity_poly.type
_entity_poly.pdbx_seq_one_letter_code
_entity_poly.pdbx_strand_id
1 'polypeptide(L)'
;MLLKNFVRTLPGAEYLSEEDAEHIVAAMRVEDYEDGHIFVCQDKLAKELHLLLKGAVKVSHYGPTGRNHTLRILEPGDFFGLLSLSDGKPAVASCVAEKGARVASLPFSAYMLLYQPHSDIGCRFQYLLAAQLARDLRYRHAMLRNLLSCLYTGQPLSAPSCGMEGVPQISDD
;
A
#
# COMPACT_ATOMS: atom_id res chain seq x y z
N MET A 1 -3.73 -17.58 11.61
CA MET A 1 -2.94 -18.32 10.59
C MET A 1 -3.05 -17.73 9.19
N LEU A 2 -4.24 -17.33 8.72
CA LEU A 2 -4.43 -16.79 7.35
C LEU A 2 -3.61 -15.53 7.04
N LEU A 3 -3.64 -14.51 7.93
CA LEU A 3 -2.92 -13.25 7.68
C LEU A 3 -1.38 -13.43 7.66
N LYS A 4 -0.83 -14.30 8.51
CA LYS A 4 0.60 -14.67 8.50
C LYS A 4 1.02 -15.19 7.13
N ASN A 5 0.27 -16.15 6.61
CA ASN A 5 0.57 -16.77 5.32
C ASN A 5 0.50 -15.73 4.21
N PHE A 6 -0.52 -14.87 4.22
CA PHE A 6 -0.65 -13.79 3.26
C PHE A 6 0.53 -12.82 3.26
N VAL A 7 0.96 -12.33 4.43
CA VAL A 7 2.12 -11.43 4.55
C VAL A 7 3.38 -12.06 3.96
N ARG A 8 3.57 -13.37 4.12
CA ARG A 8 4.70 -14.12 3.55
C ARG A 8 4.63 -14.31 2.04
N THR A 9 3.47 -14.11 1.42
CA THR A 9 3.31 -14.14 -0.05
C THR A 9 3.53 -12.78 -0.71
N LEU A 10 3.71 -11.72 0.07
CA LEU A 10 3.92 -10.38 -0.47
C LEU A 10 5.29 -10.28 -1.16
N PRO A 11 5.41 -9.57 -2.28
CA PRO A 11 6.71 -9.41 -2.90
C PRO A 11 7.61 -8.56 -2.01
N GLY A 12 8.82 -9.06 -1.74
CA GLY A 12 9.73 -8.53 -0.72
C GLY A 12 9.65 -9.22 0.65
N ALA A 13 8.76 -10.21 0.83
CA ALA A 13 8.70 -11.02 2.05
C ALA A 13 9.71 -12.18 2.09
N GLU A 14 10.59 -12.29 1.09
CA GLU A 14 11.58 -13.38 0.93
C GLU A 14 12.47 -13.56 2.16
N TYR A 15 12.76 -12.47 2.87
CA TYR A 15 13.61 -12.47 4.06
C TYR A 15 12.84 -12.54 5.37
N LEU A 16 11.50 -12.53 5.35
CA LEU A 16 10.71 -12.68 6.57
C LEU A 16 10.67 -14.14 7.01
N SER A 17 11.18 -14.39 8.21
CA SER A 17 10.98 -15.67 8.88
C SER A 17 9.51 -15.83 9.30
N GLU A 18 9.14 -17.06 9.66
CA GLU A 18 7.80 -17.34 10.17
C GLU A 18 7.52 -16.57 11.47
N GLU A 19 8.52 -16.48 12.34
CA GLU A 19 8.45 -15.73 13.59
C GLU A 19 8.32 -14.21 13.33
N ASP A 20 9.04 -13.65 12.36
CA ASP A 20 8.89 -12.23 11.98
C ASP A 20 7.45 -11.93 11.54
N ALA A 21 6.90 -12.79 10.67
CA ALA A 21 5.55 -12.63 10.18
C ALA A 21 4.51 -12.73 11.32
N GLU A 22 4.71 -13.61 12.30
CA GLU A 22 3.85 -13.70 13.49
C GLU A 22 3.86 -12.41 14.30
N HIS A 23 5.04 -11.87 14.59
CA HIS A 23 5.18 -10.64 15.35
C HIS A 23 4.59 -9.42 14.63
N ILE A 24 4.83 -9.29 13.31
CA ILE A 24 4.25 -8.22 12.50
C ILE A 24 2.71 -8.30 12.52
N VAL A 25 2.17 -9.50 12.30
CA VAL A 25 0.71 -9.71 12.26
C VAL A 25 0.08 -9.50 13.62
N ALA A 26 0.74 -9.88 14.71
CA ALA A 26 0.26 -9.62 16.08
C ALA A 26 0.17 -8.13 16.41
N ALA A 27 0.96 -7.28 15.75
CA ALA A 27 0.92 -5.84 15.90
C ALA A 27 -0.14 -5.15 15.00
N MET A 28 -0.77 -5.89 14.08
CA MET A 28 -1.79 -5.36 13.16
C MET A 28 -3.21 -5.58 13.68
N ARG A 29 -4.08 -4.58 13.48
CA ARG A 29 -5.53 -4.71 13.67
C ARG A 29 -6.19 -5.00 12.33
N VAL A 30 -6.98 -6.08 12.25
CA VAL A 30 -7.72 -6.45 11.03
C VAL A 30 -9.17 -6.04 11.18
N GLU A 31 -9.66 -5.20 10.27
CA GLU A 31 -11.03 -4.70 10.28
C GLU A 31 -11.61 -4.72 8.86
N ASP A 32 -12.93 -4.86 8.80
CA ASP A 32 -13.72 -4.68 7.58
C ASP A 32 -14.28 -3.26 7.56
N TYR A 33 -14.18 -2.60 6.42
CA TYR A 33 -14.61 -1.23 6.20
C TYR A 33 -15.58 -1.15 5.04
N GLU A 34 -16.60 -0.33 5.19
CA GLU A 34 -17.60 -0.08 4.15
C GLU A 34 -17.05 0.77 3.00
N ASP A 35 -17.79 0.77 1.89
CA ASP A 35 -17.51 1.67 0.76
C ASP A 35 -17.47 3.14 1.21
N GLY A 36 -16.53 3.91 0.66
CA GLY A 36 -16.32 5.31 1.01
C GLY A 36 -15.53 5.56 2.31
N HIS A 37 -15.12 4.53 3.05
CA HIS A 37 -14.26 4.72 4.22
C HIS A 37 -12.93 5.38 3.83
N ILE A 38 -12.55 6.46 4.54
CA ILE A 38 -11.33 7.23 4.28
C ILE A 38 -10.24 6.77 5.24
N PHE A 39 -9.25 6.06 4.71
CA PHE A 39 -8.09 5.63 5.49
C PHE A 39 -7.03 6.72 5.60
N VAL A 40 -6.74 7.36 4.47
CA VAL A 40 -5.74 8.43 4.36
C VAL A 40 -6.40 9.64 3.73
N CYS A 41 -6.18 10.80 4.33
CA CYS A 41 -6.69 12.07 3.83
C CYS A 41 -5.53 12.92 3.34
N GLN A 42 -5.62 13.41 2.10
CA GLN A 42 -4.64 14.34 1.53
C GLN A 42 -4.41 15.52 2.48
N ASP A 43 -3.17 16.00 2.53
CA ASP A 43 -2.73 17.14 3.35
C ASP A 43 -2.84 16.92 4.87
N LYS A 44 -3.09 15.68 5.31
CA LYS A 44 -3.01 15.25 6.71
C LYS A 44 -1.93 14.21 6.91
N LEU A 45 -1.42 14.11 8.14
CA LEU A 45 -0.51 13.03 8.52
C LEU A 45 -1.26 11.70 8.57
N ALA A 46 -0.68 10.66 7.96
CA ALA A 46 -1.12 9.29 8.16
C ALA A 46 -0.78 8.85 9.58
N LYS A 47 -1.68 8.09 10.19
CA LYS A 47 -1.55 7.62 11.59
C LYS A 47 -1.21 6.14 11.67
N GLU A 48 -1.48 5.40 10.61
CA GLU A 48 -1.32 3.96 10.52
C GLU A 48 -0.81 3.60 9.12
N LEU A 49 -0.10 2.49 9.04
CA LEU A 49 0.27 1.83 7.79
C LEU A 49 -0.78 0.76 7.53
N HIS A 50 -1.30 0.69 6.30
CA HIS A 50 -2.37 -0.23 5.97
C HIS A 50 -1.90 -1.24 4.93
N LEU A 51 -2.35 -2.48 5.05
CA LEU A 51 -2.23 -3.55 4.07
C LEU A 51 -3.63 -3.97 3.62
N LEU A 52 -3.91 -3.84 2.32
CA LEU A 52 -5.18 -4.30 1.77
C LEU A 52 -5.21 -5.83 1.68
N LEU A 53 -6.16 -6.47 2.35
CA LEU A 53 -6.32 -7.92 2.36
C LEU A 53 -7.37 -8.40 1.35
N LYS A 54 -8.44 -7.61 1.18
CA LYS A 54 -9.55 -7.89 0.27
C LYS A 54 -10.24 -6.59 -0.14
N GLY A 55 -10.80 -6.54 -1.35
CA GLY A 55 -11.50 -5.38 -1.87
C GLY A 55 -10.59 -4.48 -2.71
N ALA A 56 -10.93 -3.20 -2.79
CA ALA A 56 -10.20 -2.21 -3.58
C ALA A 56 -10.17 -0.86 -2.86
N VAL A 57 -9.02 -0.19 -2.90
CA VAL A 57 -8.84 1.15 -2.33
C VAL A 57 -8.44 2.10 -3.45
N LYS A 58 -9.23 3.14 -3.67
CA LYS A 58 -8.94 4.20 -4.61
C LYS A 58 -7.97 5.20 -4.00
N VAL A 59 -6.85 5.43 -4.70
CA VAL A 59 -5.93 6.53 -4.42
C VAL A 59 -6.29 7.70 -5.32
N SER A 60 -6.61 8.84 -4.73
CA SER A 60 -7.06 10.01 -5.48
C SER A 60 -6.43 11.30 -4.97
N HIS A 61 -6.25 12.25 -5.87
CA HIS A 61 -5.65 13.55 -5.57
C HIS A 61 -6.62 14.67 -5.97
N TYR A 62 -6.87 15.58 -5.05
CA TYR A 62 -7.64 16.79 -5.29
C TYR A 62 -6.71 17.86 -5.83
N GLY A 63 -6.91 18.22 -7.10
CA GLY A 63 -6.14 19.29 -7.74
C GLY A 63 -6.56 20.68 -7.25
N PRO A 64 -5.80 21.73 -7.62
CA PRO A 64 -6.08 23.12 -7.21
C PRO A 64 -7.47 23.64 -7.63
N THR A 65 -8.06 23.03 -8.65
CA THR A 65 -9.40 23.36 -9.17
C THR A 65 -10.53 22.62 -8.43
N GLY A 66 -10.21 21.84 -7.40
CA GLY A 66 -11.16 21.00 -6.65
C GLY A 66 -11.55 19.70 -7.37
N ARG A 67 -11.02 19.45 -8.57
CA ARG A 67 -11.26 18.20 -9.29
C ARG A 67 -10.53 17.04 -8.62
N ASN A 68 -11.25 15.94 -8.43
CA ASN A 68 -10.68 14.70 -7.91
C ASN A 68 -10.15 13.85 -9.07
N HIS A 69 -8.87 13.52 -9.03
CA HIS A 69 -8.20 12.69 -10.01
C HIS A 69 -7.81 11.35 -9.39
N THR A 70 -8.38 10.26 -9.91
CA THR A 70 -7.97 8.90 -9.54
C THR A 70 -6.57 8.65 -10.08
N LEU A 71 -5.63 8.35 -9.18
CA LEU A 71 -4.23 8.06 -9.53
C LEU A 71 -4.00 6.57 -9.76
N ARG A 72 -4.61 5.72 -8.91
CA ARG A 72 -4.48 4.26 -8.93
C ARG A 72 -5.59 3.63 -8.10
N ILE A 73 -6.01 2.43 -8.49
CA ILE A 73 -6.76 1.52 -7.62
C ILE A 73 -5.79 0.49 -7.05
N LEU A 74 -5.77 0.37 -5.73
CA LEU A 74 -4.95 -0.60 -5.01
C LEU A 74 -5.69 -1.93 -4.91
N GLU A 75 -4.91 -3.00 -4.97
CA GLU A 75 -5.38 -4.38 -4.95
C GLU A 75 -4.86 -5.11 -3.70
N PRO A 76 -5.44 -6.27 -3.33
CA PRO A 76 -4.93 -7.06 -2.22
C PRO A 76 -3.42 -7.30 -2.31
N GLY A 77 -2.72 -7.02 -1.21
CA GLY A 77 -1.26 -7.09 -1.10
C GLY A 77 -0.55 -5.74 -1.22
N ASP A 78 -1.26 -4.67 -1.62
CA ASP A 78 -0.71 -3.32 -1.61
C ASP A 78 -0.69 -2.73 -0.18
N PHE A 79 0.43 -2.09 0.15
CA PHE A 79 0.51 -1.20 1.30
C PHE A 79 0.14 0.24 0.92
N PHE A 80 -0.50 0.96 1.83
CA PHE A 80 -0.81 2.38 1.68
C PHE A 80 -0.73 3.14 3.01
N GLY A 81 -0.65 4.48 2.92
CA GLY A 81 -0.28 5.34 4.07
C GLY A 81 1.22 5.42 4.33
N LEU A 82 2.03 4.59 3.64
CA LEU A 82 3.46 4.44 3.85
C LEU A 82 4.26 5.74 3.76
N LEU A 83 4.06 6.55 2.71
CA LEU A 83 4.87 7.74 2.47
C LEU A 83 4.82 8.73 3.63
N SER A 84 3.60 9.11 4.04
CA SER A 84 3.39 10.06 5.12
C SER A 84 3.92 9.53 6.46
N LEU A 85 3.80 8.22 6.66
CA LEU A 85 4.22 7.55 7.88
C LEU A 85 5.76 7.41 7.97
N SER A 86 6.45 7.25 6.85
CA SER A 86 7.91 7.08 6.80
C SER A 86 8.70 8.38 6.95
N ASP A 87 8.23 9.51 6.40
CA ASP A 87 8.97 10.78 6.44
C ASP A 87 8.31 11.87 7.29
N GLY A 88 7.16 11.57 7.90
CA GLY A 88 6.42 12.48 8.76
C GLY A 88 5.83 13.68 8.02
N LYS A 89 5.68 13.63 6.70
CA LYS A 89 5.05 14.69 5.91
C LYS A 89 3.57 14.41 5.66
N PRO A 90 2.76 15.44 5.40
CA PRO A 90 1.38 15.25 4.99
C PRO A 90 1.23 14.33 3.78
N ALA A 91 0.15 13.54 3.75
CA ALA A 91 -0.13 12.64 2.65
C ALA A 91 -0.38 13.40 1.35
N VAL A 92 0.26 12.95 0.27
CA VAL A 92 0.15 13.55 -1.07
C VAL A 92 -1.15 13.18 -1.81
N ALA A 93 -1.92 12.23 -1.29
CA ALA A 93 -3.16 11.75 -1.88
C ALA A 93 -4.06 11.14 -0.81
N SER A 94 -5.36 11.08 -1.10
CA SER A 94 -6.33 10.39 -0.27
C SER A 94 -6.44 8.92 -0.68
N CYS A 95 -6.71 8.04 0.28
CA CYS A 95 -6.97 6.61 0.07
C CYS A 95 -8.36 6.29 0.63
N VAL A 96 -9.27 5.85 -0.24
CA VAL A 96 -10.68 5.63 0.09
C VAL A 96 -11.11 4.25 -0.38
N ALA A 97 -11.83 3.49 0.44
CA ALA A 97 -12.47 2.25 0.01
C ALA A 97 -13.40 2.52 -1.19
N GLU A 98 -13.26 1.77 -2.28
CA GLU A 98 -14.14 1.88 -3.46
C GLU A 98 -15.25 0.80 -3.48
N LYS A 99 -15.12 -0.17 -2.57
CA LYS A 99 -16.06 -1.24 -2.20
C LYS A 99 -15.74 -1.64 -0.76
N GLY A 100 -16.57 -2.47 -0.13
CA GLY A 100 -16.20 -3.09 1.15
C GLY A 100 -14.80 -3.67 1.11
N ALA A 101 -13.95 -3.31 2.08
CA ALA A 101 -12.53 -3.61 2.10
C ALA A 101 -12.10 -4.19 3.44
N ARG A 102 -11.33 -5.28 3.40
CA ARG A 102 -10.70 -5.87 4.59
C ARG A 102 -9.26 -5.40 4.66
N VAL A 103 -8.88 -4.76 5.75
CA VAL A 103 -7.58 -4.09 5.87
C VAL A 103 -6.90 -4.47 7.19
N ALA A 104 -5.61 -4.76 7.12
CA ALA A 104 -4.74 -4.87 8.29
C ALA A 104 -4.02 -3.52 8.51
N SER A 105 -4.19 -2.93 9.68
CA SER A 105 -3.63 -1.63 10.04
C SER A 105 -2.57 -1.78 11.13
N LEU A 106 -1.38 -1.25 10.88
CA LEU A 106 -0.28 -1.16 11.83
C LEU A 106 -0.18 0.28 12.35
N PRO A 107 -0.42 0.55 13.65
CA PRO A 107 -0.35 1.90 14.18
C PRO A 107 1.08 2.45 14.13
N PHE A 108 1.21 3.77 14.01
CA PHE A 108 2.52 4.44 13.96
C PHE A 108 3.43 4.06 15.13
N SER A 109 2.90 3.90 16.34
CA SER A 109 3.67 3.45 17.50
C SER A 109 4.31 2.08 17.31
N ALA A 110 3.58 1.12 16.74
CA ALA A 110 4.10 -0.22 16.45
C ALA A 110 5.10 -0.18 15.28
N TYR A 111 4.85 0.65 14.26
CA TYR A 111 5.81 0.89 13.19
C TYR A 111 7.15 1.43 13.71
N MET A 112 7.11 2.37 14.66
CA MET A 112 8.32 2.95 15.25
C MET A 112 9.15 1.94 16.05
N LEU A 113 8.55 0.88 16.59
CA LEU A 113 9.30 -0.19 17.26
C LEU A 113 10.23 -0.95 16.30
N LEU A 114 9.93 -0.94 15.00
CA LEU A 114 10.76 -1.58 13.97
C LEU A 114 12.03 -0.79 13.64
N TYR A 115 12.17 0.43 14.18
CA TYR A 115 13.38 1.26 14.05
C TYR A 115 14.37 1.08 15.21
N GLN A 116 14.08 0.18 16.16
CA GLN A 116 15.01 -0.07 17.24
C GLN A 116 16.33 -0.68 16.71
N PRO A 117 17.49 -0.23 17.21
CA PRO A 117 18.78 -0.81 16.83
C PRO A 117 18.83 -2.32 17.05
N HIS A 118 19.50 -3.05 16.16
CA HIS A 118 19.68 -4.51 16.23
C HIS A 118 18.38 -5.33 16.15
N SER A 119 17.31 -4.75 15.60
CA SER A 119 16.05 -5.47 15.32
C SER A 119 16.11 -6.15 13.96
N ASP A 120 16.39 -7.46 13.93
CA ASP A 120 16.42 -8.25 12.69
C ASP A 120 15.06 -8.21 11.96
N ILE A 121 13.96 -8.28 12.72
CA ILE A 121 12.60 -8.13 12.21
C ILE A 121 12.39 -6.75 11.57
N GLY A 122 12.95 -5.69 12.17
CA GLY A 122 12.93 -4.33 11.63
C GLY A 122 13.60 -4.25 10.27
N CYS A 123 14.82 -4.79 10.14
CA CYS A 123 15.55 -4.83 8.88
C CYS A 123 14.78 -5.55 7.76
N ARG A 124 14.22 -6.73 8.07
CA ARG A 124 13.46 -7.55 7.10
C ARG A 124 12.16 -6.88 6.70
N PHE A 125 11.45 -6.26 7.65
CA PHE A 125 10.24 -5.51 7.36
C PHE A 125 10.53 -4.25 6.53
N GLN A 126 11.61 -3.53 6.83
CA GLN A 126 12.04 -2.38 6.04
C GLN A 126 12.37 -2.78 4.59
N TYR A 127 12.99 -3.95 4.38
CA TYR A 127 13.19 -4.48 3.03
C TYR A 127 11.88 -4.71 2.29
N LEU A 128 10.88 -5.31 2.96
CA LEU A 128 9.54 -5.51 2.40
C LEU A 128 8.89 -4.17 1.99
N LEU A 129 9.01 -3.13 2.81
CA LEU A 129 8.49 -1.80 2.48
C LEU A 129 9.29 -1.13 1.36
N ALA A 130 10.61 -1.29 1.33
CA ALA A 130 11.45 -0.80 0.24
C ALA A 130 11.07 -1.47 -1.09
N ALA A 131 10.77 -2.77 -1.09
CA ALA A 131 10.29 -3.50 -2.25
C ALA A 131 8.94 -2.96 -2.75
N GLN A 132 8.00 -2.64 -1.84
CA GLN A 132 6.74 -1.97 -2.21
C GLN A 132 6.98 -0.58 -2.80
N LEU A 133 7.78 0.27 -2.15
CA LEU A 133 8.08 1.62 -2.66
C LEU A 133 8.73 1.56 -4.05
N ALA A 134 9.60 0.58 -4.28
CA ALA A 134 10.21 0.37 -5.58
C ALA A 134 9.18 -0.04 -6.65
N ARG A 135 8.19 -0.88 -6.30
CA ARG A 135 7.05 -1.21 -7.19
C ARG A 135 6.22 0.03 -7.51
N ASP A 136 5.85 0.79 -6.49
CA ASP A 136 5.05 2.02 -6.64
C ASP A 136 5.77 3.06 -7.51
N LEU A 137 7.08 3.22 -7.32
CA LEU A 137 7.89 4.14 -8.11
C LEU A 137 7.98 3.70 -9.58
N ARG A 138 8.19 2.40 -9.83
CA ARG A 138 8.18 1.85 -11.21
C ARG A 138 6.83 2.03 -11.87
N TYR A 139 5.72 1.78 -11.17
CA TYR A 139 4.37 2.01 -11.67
C TYR A 139 4.15 3.47 -12.06
N ARG A 140 4.52 4.41 -11.17
CA ARG A 140 4.42 5.86 -11.44
C ARG A 140 5.27 6.29 -12.64
N HIS A 141 6.49 5.78 -12.77
CA HIS A 141 7.35 6.04 -13.93
C HIS A 141 6.75 5.51 -15.24
N ALA A 142 6.16 4.31 -15.22
CA ALA A 142 5.49 3.74 -16.38
C ALA A 142 4.28 4.60 -16.79
N MET A 143 3.47 5.03 -15.82
CA MET A 143 2.35 5.95 -16.07
C MET A 143 2.80 7.29 -16.66
N LEU A 144 3.88 7.88 -16.13
CA LEU A 144 4.43 9.12 -16.67
C LEU A 144 4.89 8.95 -18.13
N ARG A 145 5.57 7.84 -18.44
CA ARG A 145 6.00 7.51 -19.81
C ARG A 145 4.79 7.35 -20.74
N ASN A 146 3.74 6.66 -20.30
CA ASN A 146 2.51 6.49 -21.08
C ASN A 146 1.84 7.84 -21.33
N LEU A 147 1.70 8.68 -20.31
CA LEU A 147 1.15 10.04 -20.44
C LEU A 147 1.93 10.88 -21.45
N LEU A 148 3.26 10.89 -21.36
CA LEU A 148 4.12 11.60 -22.30
C LEU A 148 3.94 11.05 -23.73
N SER A 149 3.91 9.73 -23.91
CA SER A 149 3.64 9.12 -25.21
C SER A 149 2.30 9.59 -25.78
N CYS A 150 1.22 9.56 -24.99
CA CYS A 150 -0.10 10.01 -25.42
C CYS A 150 -0.09 11.48 -25.87
N LEU A 151 0.62 12.35 -25.16
CA LEU A 151 0.76 13.76 -25.52
C LEU A 151 1.52 13.97 -26.84
N TYR A 152 2.52 13.14 -27.13
CA TYR A 152 3.33 13.27 -28.34
C TYR A 152 2.81 12.48 -29.55
N THR A 153 2.09 11.36 -29.34
CA THR A 153 1.61 10.47 -30.41
C THR A 153 0.10 10.51 -30.63
N GLY A 154 -0.66 11.15 -29.74
CA GLY A 154 -2.13 11.22 -29.81
C GLY A 154 -2.85 9.91 -29.50
N GLN A 155 -2.14 8.85 -29.07
CA GLN A 155 -2.76 7.60 -28.65
C GLN A 155 -3.41 7.70 -27.27
N PRO A 156 -4.49 6.94 -26.99
CA PRO A 156 -5.16 6.94 -25.69
C PRO A 156 -4.28 6.35 -24.58
N LEU A 157 -4.47 6.83 -23.35
CA LEU A 157 -3.75 6.37 -22.17
C LEU A 157 -4.12 4.92 -21.83
N SER A 158 -3.14 4.03 -21.81
CA SER A 158 -3.29 2.66 -21.35
C SER A 158 -2.63 2.45 -19.99
N ALA A 159 -3.23 1.57 -19.17
CA ALA A 159 -2.60 1.11 -17.93
C ALA A 159 -1.28 0.37 -18.26
N PRO A 160 -0.24 0.50 -17.43
CA PRO A 160 1.03 -0.17 -17.67
C PRO A 160 0.83 -1.68 -17.57
N SER A 161 1.28 -2.41 -18.59
CA SER A 161 1.40 -3.88 -18.54
C SER A 161 2.60 -4.24 -17.66
N CYS A 162 2.47 -4.08 -16.35
CA CYS A 162 3.46 -4.62 -15.43
C CYS A 162 3.14 -6.12 -15.27
N GLY A 163 4.11 -6.99 -15.56
CA GLY A 163 4.00 -8.41 -15.24
C GLY A 163 3.91 -8.59 -13.74
N MET A 164 2.70 -8.47 -13.19
CA MET A 164 2.42 -8.65 -11.79
C MET A 164 2.00 -10.10 -11.62
N GLU A 165 2.91 -10.93 -11.14
CA GLU A 165 2.52 -12.19 -10.51
C GLU A 165 1.56 -11.82 -9.37
N GLY A 166 0.29 -12.20 -9.55
CA GLY A 166 -0.77 -11.82 -8.62
C GLY A 166 -0.49 -12.38 -7.23
N VAL A 167 -0.64 -11.55 -6.21
CA VAL A 167 -0.62 -12.00 -4.83
C VAL A 167 -1.85 -12.92 -4.62
N PRO A 168 -1.68 -14.13 -4.05
CA PRO A 168 -2.80 -15.02 -3.80
C PRO A 168 -3.84 -14.37 -2.89
N GLN A 169 -5.11 -14.44 -3.26
CA GLN A 169 -6.21 -13.90 -2.45
C GLN A 169 -6.40 -14.73 -1.17
N ILE A 170 -6.67 -14.08 -0.05
CA ILE A 170 -7.18 -14.76 1.16
C ILE A 170 -8.60 -15.25 0.84
N SER A 171 -8.78 -16.56 0.76
CA SER A 171 -10.11 -17.21 0.78
C SER A 171 -10.66 -17.17 2.20
N ASP A 172 -11.91 -16.72 2.35
CA ASP A 172 -12.63 -16.80 3.61
C ASP A 172 -13.11 -18.26 3.80
N ASP A 173 -12.42 -19.01 4.65
CA ASP A 173 -12.90 -20.23 5.34
C ASP A 173 -12.26 -20.30 6.74
#